data_AF-A0A5N9G9W1-F1
#
_entry.id   AF-A0A5N9G9W1-F1
#
_cell.length_a   1.000
_cell.length_b   1.000
_cell.length_c   1.000
_cell.angle_alpha   90.00
_cell.angle_beta   90.00
_cell.angle_gamma   90.00
#
_symmetry.space_group_name_H-M   'P 1'
#
loop_
_entity.id
_entity.type
_entity.pdbx_description
1 polymer ?
#
loop_
_entity_poly.entity_id
_entity_poly.type
_entity_poly.pdbx_seq_one_letter_code
_entity_poly.pdbx_strand_id
1 'polypeptide(L)'
;MTIRRAYEREIVIDHLAQVVEERDRTPSDYRVLSNDEARHLQHFNDDSYHWDSYCQQLGRSIVFGEIGYVFEELQHIPAPGVPIDSRHPRFDAVLSATRELTALGHRPNILCAPIGLFVPFTEQNNRTIDWYSTPNELLIAPGGPTLEIHWSSALAPLDRFIVFDSRKTIWRVKLDPVTDHRLTVMIGEPPSPAEAVAFLAETVAKFEITDRTAVRSIAVTGESELNGGADDPSSQPQSG
;
A
#
# COMPACT_ATOMS: atom_id res chain seq x y z
N MET A 1 17.64 19.24 -23.49
CA MET A 1 17.67 19.10 -22.01
C MET A 1 17.47 17.63 -21.70
N THR A 2 18.16 17.04 -20.71
CA THR A 2 17.99 15.62 -20.38
C THR A 2 16.78 15.45 -19.45
N ILE A 3 16.06 14.33 -19.56
CA ILE A 3 14.87 13.99 -18.75
C ILE A 3 15.16 14.20 -17.25
N ARG A 4 16.30 13.70 -16.79
CA ARG A 4 16.78 13.90 -15.43
C ARG A 4 16.80 15.38 -14.97
N ARG A 5 17.25 16.30 -15.83
CA ARG A 5 17.38 17.73 -15.49
C ARG A 5 16.03 18.45 -15.38
N ALA A 6 14.98 17.98 -16.04
CA ALA A 6 13.65 18.57 -15.87
C ALA A 6 13.09 18.21 -14.49
N TYR A 7 13.25 16.95 -14.07
CA TYR A 7 12.77 16.46 -12.79
C TYR A 7 13.55 17.02 -11.59
N GLU A 8 14.88 17.09 -11.67
CA GLU A 8 15.73 17.68 -10.61
C GLU A 8 15.41 19.16 -10.32
N ARG A 9 14.88 19.91 -11.30
CA ARG A 9 14.51 21.32 -11.11
C ARG A 9 13.26 21.52 -10.25
N GLU A 10 12.34 20.57 -10.31
CA GLU A 10 11.02 20.67 -9.68
C GLU A 10 11.02 20.12 -8.25
N ILE A 11 11.88 19.15 -7.97
CA ILE A 11 12.00 18.49 -6.65
C ILE A 11 13.36 18.83 -6.05
N VAL A 12 13.59 20.10 -5.68
CA VAL A 12 14.82 20.47 -4.99
C VAL A 12 14.77 19.94 -3.55
N ILE A 13 15.22 18.69 -3.34
CA ILE A 13 15.74 18.19 -2.07
C ILE A 13 16.87 17.19 -2.35
N ASP A 14 18.08 17.70 -2.64
CA ASP A 14 19.29 16.95 -3.03
C ASP A 14 19.73 15.87 -2.03
N HIS A 15 19.17 15.86 -0.81
CA HIS A 15 19.48 14.87 0.24
C HIS A 15 18.38 13.82 0.44
N LEU A 16 17.23 13.94 -0.22
CA LEU A 16 16.09 13.04 -0.03
C LEU A 16 16.01 11.98 -1.13
N ALA A 17 16.26 12.36 -2.39
CA ALA A 17 16.08 11.48 -3.52
C ALA A 17 17.25 11.59 -4.52
N GLN A 18 17.78 10.45 -4.95
CA GLN A 18 18.67 10.38 -6.09
C GLN A 18 17.86 10.13 -7.35
N VAL A 19 18.07 10.95 -8.37
CA VAL A 19 17.44 10.77 -9.69
C VAL A 19 18.47 10.23 -10.66
N VAL A 20 18.18 9.08 -11.26
CA VAL A 20 19.07 8.44 -12.23
C VAL A 20 18.31 8.15 -13.54
N GLU A 21 19.02 8.30 -14.64
CA GLU A 21 18.55 7.84 -15.95
C GLU A 21 19.00 6.40 -16.10
N GLU A 22 18.05 5.47 -16.18
CA GLU A 22 18.33 4.03 -16.16
C GLU A 22 17.99 3.41 -17.51
N ARG A 23 18.94 2.67 -18.07
CA ARG A 23 18.87 2.10 -19.43
C ARG A 23 19.02 0.58 -19.44
N ASP A 24 19.47 -0.01 -18.34
CA ASP A 24 19.84 -1.42 -18.26
C ASP A 24 18.77 -2.29 -17.57
N ARG A 25 17.71 -1.69 -16.98
CA ARG A 25 16.60 -2.43 -16.35
C ARG A 25 15.52 -2.84 -17.36
N THR A 26 14.86 -3.96 -17.06
CA THR A 26 13.77 -4.43 -17.92
C THR A 26 12.55 -3.52 -17.78
N PRO A 27 11.85 -3.19 -18.88
CA PRO A 27 10.75 -2.24 -18.77
C PRO A 27 9.56 -2.68 -17.93
N SER A 28 9.41 -3.98 -17.70
CA SER A 28 8.45 -4.55 -16.74
C SER A 28 8.69 -4.10 -15.30
N ASP A 29 9.91 -3.66 -14.98
CA ASP A 29 10.29 -3.18 -13.65
C ASP A 29 9.73 -1.77 -13.38
N TYR A 30 9.36 -1.04 -14.44
CA TYR A 30 8.84 0.31 -14.32
C TYR A 30 7.33 0.28 -14.19
N ARG A 31 6.81 1.10 -13.27
CA ARG A 31 5.38 1.35 -13.26
C ARG A 31 5.10 2.36 -14.36
N VAL A 32 4.49 1.89 -15.44
CA VAL A 32 3.90 2.77 -16.45
C VAL A 32 2.74 3.49 -15.78
N LEU A 33 2.94 4.78 -15.51
CA LEU A 33 1.82 5.69 -15.26
C LEU A 33 0.95 5.56 -16.52
N SER A 34 -0.32 5.19 -16.35
CA SER A 34 -1.23 4.73 -17.41
C SER A 34 -1.18 5.56 -18.70
N ASN A 35 -1.68 5.10 -19.85
CA ASN A 35 -1.63 5.88 -21.11
C ASN A 35 -2.18 7.33 -21.01
N ASP A 36 -3.06 7.63 -20.05
CA ASP A 36 -3.54 8.99 -19.76
C ASP A 36 -2.58 9.82 -18.86
N GLU A 37 -1.71 9.14 -18.11
CA GLU A 37 -0.67 9.69 -17.22
C GLU A 37 0.74 9.64 -17.83
N ALA A 38 0.97 8.78 -18.83
CA ALA A 38 2.13 8.76 -19.68
C ALA A 38 2.20 10.07 -20.47
N ARG A 39 3.33 10.75 -20.40
CA ARG A 39 3.56 11.99 -21.14
C ARG A 39 4.51 11.72 -22.29
N HIS A 40 4.16 12.26 -23.45
CA HIS A 40 5.11 12.39 -24.54
C HIS A 40 6.38 13.05 -24.00
N LEU A 41 7.53 12.49 -24.36
CA LEU A 41 8.86 13.01 -24.06
C LEU A 41 8.99 14.53 -24.26
N GLN A 42 8.25 15.09 -25.22
CA GLN A 42 8.21 16.53 -25.47
C GLN A 42 7.60 17.33 -24.32
N HIS A 43 6.47 16.89 -23.75
CA HIS A 43 5.84 17.57 -22.60
C HIS A 43 6.68 17.42 -21.33
N PHE A 44 7.38 16.30 -21.19
CA PHE A 44 8.27 16.08 -20.05
C PHE A 44 9.45 17.08 -20.04
N ASN A 45 9.90 17.54 -21.20
CA ASN A 45 10.99 18.51 -21.31
C ASN A 45 10.52 19.97 -21.39
N ASP A 46 9.23 20.24 -21.18
CA ASP A 46 8.65 21.59 -21.24
C ASP A 46 8.78 22.31 -19.89
N ASP A 47 9.54 23.41 -19.87
CA ASP A 47 9.77 24.25 -18.68
C ASP A 47 8.50 25.02 -18.23
N SER A 48 7.39 24.96 -18.96
CA SER A 48 6.12 25.61 -18.62
C SER A 48 5.09 24.67 -17.97
N TYR A 49 5.43 23.40 -17.78
CA TYR A 49 4.54 22.38 -17.25
C TYR A 49 4.59 22.31 -15.71
N HIS A 50 3.43 22.21 -15.04
CA HIS A 50 3.35 22.11 -13.57
C HIS A 50 3.43 20.65 -13.08
N TRP A 51 4.47 20.34 -12.29
CA TRP A 51 4.79 18.97 -11.87
C TRP A 51 4.16 18.53 -10.53
N ASP A 52 3.52 19.44 -9.80
CA ASP A 52 3.06 19.21 -8.42
C ASP A 52 2.12 18.00 -8.26
N SER A 53 1.15 17.84 -9.16
CA SER A 53 0.19 16.73 -9.10
C SER A 53 0.86 15.37 -9.30
N TYR A 54 1.91 15.33 -10.12
CA TYR A 54 2.65 14.11 -10.42
C TYR A 54 3.54 13.69 -9.24
N CYS A 55 4.27 14.64 -8.66
CA CYS A 55 5.07 14.41 -7.45
C CYS A 55 4.21 13.88 -6.29
N GLN A 56 2.96 14.35 -6.17
CA GLN A 56 2.00 13.83 -5.20
C GLN A 56 1.61 12.37 -5.48
N GLN A 57 1.35 11.99 -6.73
CA GLN A 57 1.02 10.61 -7.10
C GLN A 57 2.20 9.65 -6.88
N LEU A 58 3.41 10.08 -7.22
CA LEU A 58 4.63 9.32 -6.96
C LEU A 58 4.84 9.13 -5.45
N GLY A 59 4.71 10.20 -4.66
CA GLY A 59 4.79 10.14 -3.20
C GLY A 59 3.78 9.17 -2.59
N ARG A 60 2.52 9.18 -3.05
CA ARG A 60 1.50 8.21 -2.64
C ARG A 60 1.88 6.78 -3.01
N SER A 61 2.43 6.57 -4.20
CA SER A 61 2.85 5.25 -4.67
C SER A 61 4.00 4.69 -3.83
N ILE A 62 4.96 5.53 -3.44
CA ILE A 62 6.06 5.15 -2.54
C ILE A 62 5.49 4.73 -1.17
N VAL A 63 4.59 5.55 -0.59
CA VAL A 63 3.95 5.23 0.69
C VAL A 63 3.19 3.90 0.61
N PHE A 64 2.45 3.65 -0.48
CA PHE A 64 1.78 2.36 -0.67
C PHE A 64 2.75 1.18 -0.79
N GLY A 65 3.90 1.36 -1.46
CA GLY A 65 4.95 0.35 -1.50
C GLY A 65 5.54 0.06 -0.11
N GLU A 66 5.85 1.11 0.66
CA GLU A 66 6.36 0.96 2.03
C GLU A 66 5.33 0.28 2.96
N ILE A 67 4.04 0.62 2.85
CA ILE A 67 2.95 -0.05 3.58
C ILE A 67 2.79 -1.50 3.12
N GLY A 68 2.92 -1.77 1.81
CA GLY A 68 2.91 -3.13 1.26
C GLY A 68 3.98 -4.02 1.88
N TYR A 69 5.22 -3.52 1.98
CA TYR A 69 6.30 -4.21 2.69
C TYR A 69 5.96 -4.48 4.17
N VAL A 70 5.34 -3.52 4.87
CA VAL A 70 4.87 -3.75 6.25
C VAL A 70 3.81 -4.85 6.30
N PHE A 71 2.89 -4.90 5.33
CA PHE A 71 1.88 -5.96 5.26
C PHE A 71 2.52 -7.33 5.06
N GLU A 72 3.49 -7.47 4.16
CA GLU A 72 4.23 -8.72 3.96
C GLU A 72 4.87 -9.22 5.27
N GLU A 73 5.56 -8.34 5.99
CA GLU A 73 6.19 -8.70 7.27
C GLU A 73 5.15 -9.10 8.33
N LEU A 74 4.02 -8.39 8.38
CA LEU A 74 2.93 -8.68 9.30
C LEU A 74 2.16 -9.97 8.96
N GLN A 75 2.14 -10.41 7.69
CA GLN A 75 1.50 -11.67 7.28
C GLN A 75 2.12 -12.90 7.93
N HIS A 76 3.39 -12.83 8.34
CA HIS A 76 4.07 -13.92 9.01
C HIS A 76 3.66 -14.11 10.48
N ILE A 77 2.85 -13.19 11.03
CA ILE A 77 2.36 -13.31 12.41
C ILE A 77 1.29 -14.40 12.47
N PRO A 78 1.40 -15.35 13.43
CA PRO A 78 0.36 -16.35 13.66
C PRO A 78 -0.99 -15.69 13.94
N ALA A 79 -2.04 -16.25 13.37
CA ALA A 79 -3.43 -15.81 13.59
C ALA A 79 -4.21 -16.85 14.41
N PRO A 80 -3.94 -16.98 15.72
CA PRO A 80 -4.67 -17.92 16.56
C PRO A 80 -6.11 -17.41 16.77
N GLY A 81 -7.09 -18.27 16.53
CA GLY A 81 -8.49 -17.93 16.76
C GLY A 81 -9.41 -18.50 15.69
N VAL A 82 -10.69 -18.12 15.77
CA VAL A 82 -11.67 -18.44 14.74
C VAL A 82 -11.50 -17.45 13.58
N PRO A 83 -11.27 -17.92 12.33
CA PRO A 83 -11.13 -17.05 11.19
C PRO A 83 -12.45 -16.36 10.84
N ILE A 84 -12.36 -15.24 10.14
CA ILE A 84 -13.52 -14.56 9.53
C ILE A 84 -13.83 -15.25 8.21
N ASP A 85 -15.05 -15.77 8.03
CA ASP A 85 -15.53 -16.28 6.73
C ASP A 85 -15.88 -15.09 5.83
N SER A 86 -15.17 -14.93 4.71
CA SER A 86 -15.35 -13.82 3.78
C SER A 86 -16.73 -13.78 3.13
N ARG A 87 -17.45 -14.91 3.06
CA ARG A 87 -18.80 -15.01 2.47
C ARG A 87 -19.89 -14.51 3.42
N HIS A 88 -19.65 -14.64 4.74
CA HIS A 88 -20.56 -14.20 5.79
C HIS A 88 -19.76 -13.54 6.92
N PRO A 89 -19.08 -12.42 6.65
CA PRO A 89 -18.06 -11.91 7.55
C PRO A 89 -18.70 -11.35 8.81
N ARG A 90 -18.10 -11.70 9.96
CA ARG A 90 -18.42 -11.14 11.26
C ARG A 90 -17.15 -10.55 11.87
N PHE A 91 -17.18 -9.25 12.16
CA PHE A 91 -16.00 -8.51 12.61
C PHE A 91 -15.85 -8.38 14.13
N ASP A 92 -16.65 -9.13 14.90
CA ASP A 92 -16.56 -9.19 16.37
C ASP A 92 -15.14 -9.56 16.84
N ALA A 93 -14.43 -10.38 16.07
CA ALA A 93 -13.05 -10.78 16.34
C ALA A 93 -12.06 -9.59 16.32
N VAL A 94 -12.28 -8.59 15.44
CA VAL A 94 -11.44 -7.38 15.35
C VAL A 94 -11.58 -6.55 16.63
N LEU A 95 -12.82 -6.37 17.10
CA LEU A 95 -13.09 -5.66 18.35
C LEU A 95 -12.56 -6.43 19.57
N SER A 96 -12.68 -7.77 19.56
CA SER A 96 -12.12 -8.62 20.62
C SER A 96 -10.59 -8.50 20.70
N ALA A 97 -9.90 -8.58 19.57
CA ALA A 97 -8.45 -8.39 19.50
C ALA A 97 -8.01 -7.03 20.06
N THR A 98 -8.77 -5.98 19.79
CA THR A 98 -8.53 -4.63 20.33
C THR A 98 -8.65 -4.59 21.85
N ARG A 99 -9.70 -5.21 22.41
CA ARG A 99 -9.92 -5.31 23.86
C ARG A 99 -8.85 -6.16 24.54
N GLU A 100 -8.45 -7.27 23.93
CA GLU A 100 -7.38 -8.14 24.44
C GLU A 100 -6.05 -7.40 24.55
N LEU A 101 -5.66 -6.67 23.50
CA LEU A 101 -4.45 -5.86 23.52
C LEU A 101 -4.50 -4.78 24.61
N THR A 102 -5.66 -4.13 24.76
CA THR A 102 -5.87 -3.13 25.81
C THR A 102 -5.78 -3.76 27.21
N ALA A 103 -6.35 -4.95 27.41
CA ALA A 103 -6.29 -5.67 28.67
C ALA A 103 -4.86 -6.10 29.04
N LEU A 104 -3.99 -6.31 28.06
CA LEU A 104 -2.56 -6.56 28.25
C LEU A 104 -1.73 -5.29 28.50
N GLY A 105 -2.36 -4.11 28.53
CA GLY A 105 -1.71 -2.83 28.78
C GLY A 105 -1.14 -2.14 27.53
N HIS A 106 -1.39 -2.68 26.34
CA HIS A 106 -1.04 -2.03 25.07
C HIS A 106 -2.05 -0.95 24.71
N ARG A 107 -1.71 -0.05 23.77
CA ARG A 107 -2.69 0.88 23.18
C ARG A 107 -2.72 0.66 21.67
N PRO A 108 -3.54 -0.30 21.19
CA PRO A 108 -3.67 -0.52 19.75
C PRO A 108 -4.22 0.74 19.09
N ASN A 109 -3.64 1.09 17.95
CA ASN A 109 -3.97 2.31 17.21
C ASN A 109 -3.98 2.09 15.68
N ILE A 110 -3.58 0.91 15.21
CA ILE A 110 -3.59 0.56 13.79
C ILE A 110 -4.43 -0.70 13.56
N LEU A 111 -5.25 -0.67 12.51
CA LEU A 111 -5.95 -1.81 11.94
C LEU A 111 -5.55 -1.98 10.47
N CYS A 112 -4.83 -3.04 10.12
CA CYS A 112 -4.65 -3.43 8.72
C CYS A 112 -5.77 -4.37 8.29
N ALA A 113 -6.37 -4.12 7.13
CA ALA A 113 -7.57 -4.82 6.69
C ALA A 113 -7.48 -5.32 5.23
N PRO A 114 -8.06 -6.49 4.92
CA PRO A 114 -8.22 -6.98 3.55
C PRO A 114 -9.12 -6.07 2.72
N ILE A 115 -8.65 -5.61 1.55
CA ILE A 115 -9.44 -4.74 0.66
C ILE A 115 -10.74 -5.40 0.20
N GLY A 116 -10.71 -6.73 0.03
CA GLY A 116 -11.90 -7.49 -0.37
C GLY A 116 -13.03 -7.47 0.65
N LEU A 117 -12.75 -7.05 1.89
CA LEU A 117 -13.75 -6.91 2.96
C LEU A 117 -14.13 -5.46 3.25
N PHE A 118 -13.67 -4.50 2.43
CA PHE A 118 -14.01 -3.08 2.59
C PHE A 118 -15.52 -2.85 2.69
N VAL A 119 -16.29 -3.30 1.69
CA VAL A 119 -17.74 -3.09 1.63
C VAL A 119 -18.45 -3.71 2.84
N PRO A 120 -18.33 -5.03 3.13
CA PRO A 120 -19.04 -5.61 4.26
C PRO A 120 -18.58 -5.05 5.61
N PHE A 121 -17.31 -4.70 5.77
CA PHE A 121 -16.80 -4.11 7.02
C PHE A 121 -17.38 -2.72 7.26
N THR A 122 -17.38 -1.87 6.23
CA THR A 122 -17.87 -0.50 6.32
C THR A 122 -19.37 -0.46 6.51
N GLU A 123 -20.15 -1.34 5.86
CA GLU A 123 -21.60 -1.46 6.09
C GLU A 123 -21.92 -1.83 7.55
N GLN A 124 -21.21 -2.81 8.12
CA GLN A 124 -21.43 -3.24 9.51
C GLN A 124 -20.97 -2.20 10.54
N ASN A 125 -19.91 -1.45 10.24
CA ASN A 125 -19.25 -0.54 11.17
C ASN A 125 -19.42 0.95 10.82
N ASN A 126 -20.31 1.31 9.89
CA ASN A 126 -20.42 2.68 9.37
C ASN A 126 -20.62 3.73 10.48
N ARG A 127 -21.34 3.38 11.55
CA ARG A 127 -21.61 4.28 12.68
C ARG A 127 -20.42 4.45 13.64
N THR A 128 -19.45 3.55 13.56
CA THR A 128 -18.25 3.55 14.41
C THR A 128 -17.01 3.94 13.62
N ILE A 129 -17.11 4.16 12.31
CA ILE A 129 -16.02 4.69 11.50
C ILE A 129 -16.21 6.21 11.38
N ASP A 130 -15.21 6.96 11.81
CA ASP A 130 -15.11 8.38 11.51
C ASP A 130 -14.43 8.57 10.16
N TRP A 131 -15.23 9.05 9.20
CA TRP A 131 -14.84 9.29 7.82
C TRP A 131 -14.25 10.67 7.57
N TYR A 132 -14.36 11.59 8.54
CA TYR A 132 -14.12 13.02 8.34
C TYR A 132 -12.89 13.55 9.08
N SER A 133 -12.37 12.79 10.05
CA SER A 133 -11.11 13.12 10.73
C SER A 133 -9.88 12.83 9.88
N THR A 134 -8.74 13.44 10.21
CA THR A 134 -7.43 13.11 9.63
C THR A 134 -6.60 12.33 10.66
N PRO A 135 -6.03 11.15 10.32
CA PRO A 135 -6.18 10.43 9.05
C PRO A 135 -7.62 9.99 8.81
N ASN A 136 -8.03 9.96 7.53
CA ASN A 136 -9.38 9.52 7.14
C ASN A 136 -9.54 8.05 7.54
N GLU A 137 -10.74 7.65 7.98
CA GLU A 137 -11.12 6.27 8.35
C GLU A 137 -10.56 5.79 9.69
N LEU A 138 -11.11 6.36 10.75
CA LEU A 138 -10.82 5.96 12.13
C LEU A 138 -11.91 5.04 12.68
N LEU A 139 -11.60 3.78 12.98
CA LEU A 139 -12.51 2.90 13.72
C LEU A 139 -12.51 3.27 15.20
N ILE A 140 -13.64 3.80 15.67
CA ILE A 140 -13.92 4.07 17.08
C ILE A 140 -14.44 2.78 17.71
N ALA A 141 -13.55 1.98 18.32
CA ALA A 141 -13.96 0.78 19.02
C ALA A 141 -14.88 1.15 20.21
N PRO A 142 -16.11 0.60 20.32
CA PRO A 142 -17.00 0.93 21.42
C PRO A 142 -16.38 0.65 22.79
N GLY A 143 -16.17 1.70 23.58
CA GLY A 143 -15.49 1.63 24.89
C GLY A 143 -14.00 1.31 24.82
N GLY A 144 -13.37 1.47 23.65
CA GLY A 144 -11.97 1.17 23.39
C GLY A 144 -11.22 2.32 22.70
N PRO A 145 -9.98 2.07 22.24
CA PRO A 145 -9.20 3.05 21.51
C PRO A 145 -9.70 3.24 20.08
N THR A 146 -9.30 4.35 19.47
CA THR A 146 -9.49 4.63 18.06
C THR A 146 -8.37 3.98 17.24
N LEU A 147 -8.71 3.30 16.14
CA LEU A 147 -7.76 2.67 15.24
C LEU A 147 -7.79 3.36 13.87
N GLU A 148 -6.62 3.73 13.35
CA GLU A 148 -6.46 4.09 11.94
C GLU A 148 -6.53 2.84 11.07
N ILE A 149 -7.41 2.86 10.06
CA ILE A 149 -7.61 1.72 9.18
C ILE A 149 -6.70 1.87 7.96
N HIS A 150 -5.85 0.86 7.72
CA HIS A 150 -5.07 0.73 6.50
C HIS A 150 -5.60 -0.45 5.69
N TRP A 151 -6.30 -0.16 4.61
CA TRP A 151 -6.70 -1.18 3.66
C TRP A 151 -5.51 -1.65 2.83
N SER A 152 -5.43 -2.96 2.62
CA SER A 152 -4.58 -3.55 1.59
C SER A 152 -5.00 -3.10 0.19
N SER A 153 -4.24 -3.49 -0.82
CA SER A 153 -4.57 -3.22 -2.23
C SER A 153 -4.50 -4.51 -3.03
N ALA A 154 -5.00 -4.50 -4.26
CA ALA A 154 -4.83 -5.63 -5.18
C ALA A 154 -3.36 -5.97 -5.46
N LEU A 155 -2.45 -4.98 -5.34
CA LEU A 155 -1.01 -5.16 -5.58
C LEU A 155 -0.26 -5.72 -4.36
N ALA A 156 -0.81 -5.54 -3.15
CA ALA A 156 -0.27 -6.06 -1.90
C ALA A 156 -1.45 -6.55 -1.03
N PRO A 157 -2.07 -7.69 -1.39
CA PRO A 157 -3.28 -8.17 -0.74
C PRO A 157 -2.97 -8.68 0.67
N LEU A 158 -3.94 -8.49 1.58
CA LEU A 158 -3.95 -9.12 2.90
C LEU A 158 -5.05 -10.18 2.97
N ASP A 159 -4.73 -11.33 3.52
CA ASP A 159 -5.64 -12.45 3.81
C ASP A 159 -6.08 -12.49 5.29
N ARG A 160 -5.85 -11.40 6.03
CA ARG A 160 -6.05 -11.32 7.47
C ARG A 160 -6.26 -9.89 7.94
N PHE A 161 -6.97 -9.72 9.04
CA PHE A 161 -6.97 -8.47 9.79
C PHE A 161 -5.83 -8.48 10.79
N ILE A 162 -5.21 -7.32 11.01
CA ILE A 162 -4.09 -7.17 11.95
C ILE A 162 -4.32 -5.92 12.78
N VAL A 163 -4.38 -6.09 14.10
CA VAL A 163 -4.51 -5.00 15.07
C VAL A 163 -3.21 -4.90 15.85
N PHE A 164 -2.62 -3.72 15.95
CA PHE A 164 -1.40 -3.55 16.75
C PHE A 164 -1.22 -2.15 17.34
N ASP A 165 -0.33 -2.07 18.33
CA ASP A 165 0.20 -0.84 18.89
C ASP A 165 1.47 -0.42 18.12
N SER A 166 1.38 0.61 17.28
CA SER A 166 2.50 1.05 16.45
C SER A 166 3.69 1.59 17.24
N ARG A 167 3.52 1.88 18.53
CA ARG A 167 4.62 2.30 19.42
C ARG A 167 5.48 1.11 19.87
N LYS A 168 5.00 -0.10 19.60
CA LYS A 168 5.70 -1.38 19.82
C LYS A 168 6.20 -1.99 18.51
N THR A 169 6.10 -1.25 17.42
CA THR A 169 6.74 -1.57 16.15
C THR A 169 7.74 -0.49 15.80
N ILE A 170 8.73 -0.84 14.98
CA ILE A 170 9.69 0.08 14.41
C ILE A 170 9.52 -0.02 12.92
N TRP A 171 8.85 0.97 12.33
CA TRP A 171 8.88 1.21 10.90
C TRP A 171 9.82 2.38 10.65
N ARG A 172 10.94 2.11 9.97
CA ARG A 172 11.93 3.13 9.63
C ARG A 172 12.26 3.03 8.15
N VAL A 173 12.11 4.14 7.45
CA VAL A 173 12.74 4.30 6.14
C VAL A 173 14.18 4.73 6.39
N LYS A 174 15.12 4.00 5.79
CA LYS A 174 16.56 4.21 5.90
C LYS A 174 17.09 4.87 4.63
N LEU A 175 18.26 5.47 4.75
CA LEU A 175 19.06 5.80 3.58
C LEU A 175 19.57 4.49 2.97
N ASP A 176 19.56 4.45 1.65
CA ASP A 176 20.24 3.42 0.89
C ASP A 176 21.74 3.44 1.28
N PRO A 177 22.34 2.30 1.66
CA PRO A 177 23.71 2.26 2.16
C PRO A 177 24.78 2.51 1.09
N VAL A 178 24.40 2.45 -0.19
CA VAL A 178 25.27 2.71 -1.35
C VAL A 178 25.17 4.17 -1.76
N THR A 179 23.95 4.70 -1.84
CA THR A 179 23.72 6.04 -2.40
C THR A 179 23.60 7.13 -1.34
N ASP A 180 23.37 6.79 -0.08
CA ASP A 180 23.07 7.71 1.04
C ASP A 180 21.78 8.54 0.82
N HIS A 181 20.91 8.13 -0.12
CA HIS A 181 19.62 8.76 -0.35
C HIS A 181 18.49 7.90 0.21
N ARG A 182 17.39 8.53 0.65
CA ARG A 182 16.21 7.81 1.12
C ARG A 182 15.47 7.11 -0.02
N LEU A 183 15.47 7.75 -1.19
CA LEU A 183 14.71 7.33 -2.36
C LEU A 183 15.62 7.33 -3.59
N THR A 184 15.52 6.30 -4.43
CA THR A 184 16.11 6.30 -5.77
C THR A 184 14.97 6.34 -6.78
N VAL A 185 14.92 7.39 -7.59
CA VAL A 185 13.97 7.52 -8.70
C VAL A 185 14.72 7.27 -10.01
N MET A 186 14.44 6.13 -10.62
CA MET A 186 14.89 5.78 -11.96
C MET A 186 13.87 6.28 -12.97
N ILE A 187 14.34 6.95 -14.01
CA ILE A 187 13.52 7.39 -15.13
C ILE A 187 14.01 6.68 -16.39
N GLY A 188 13.09 6.07 -17.13
CA GLY A 188 13.39 5.28 -18.33
C GLY A 188 12.29 5.37 -19.39
N GLU A 189 12.55 4.75 -20.54
CA GLU A 189 11.62 4.67 -21.67
C GLU A 189 10.96 3.29 -21.70
N PRO A 190 9.63 3.18 -21.53
CA PRO A 190 8.92 1.91 -21.63
C PRO A 190 8.80 1.47 -23.10
N PRO A 191 8.66 0.15 -23.37
CA PRO A 191 8.62 -0.43 -24.72
C PRO A 191 7.33 -0.07 -25.45
N SER A 192 6.28 0.27 -24.70
CA SER A 192 5.06 0.82 -25.24
C SER A 192 4.32 1.64 -24.17
N PRO A 193 3.78 2.82 -24.52
CA PRO A 193 3.97 3.50 -25.80
C PRO A 193 5.38 4.11 -25.91
N ALA A 194 6.00 4.04 -27.09
CA ALA A 194 7.41 4.37 -27.33
C ALA A 194 7.81 5.84 -27.08
N GLU A 195 6.83 6.72 -26.84
CA GLU A 195 7.06 8.15 -26.56
C GLU A 195 6.77 8.52 -25.10
N ALA A 196 6.46 7.54 -24.25
CA ALA A 196 6.22 7.77 -22.83
C ALA A 196 7.51 7.82 -22.01
N VAL A 197 7.41 8.45 -20.84
CA VAL A 197 8.41 8.37 -19.77
C VAL A 197 7.83 7.52 -18.64
N ALA A 198 8.59 6.52 -18.18
CA ALA A 198 8.23 5.66 -17.07
C ALA A 198 9.16 5.89 -15.87
N PHE A 199 8.64 5.62 -14.67
CA PHE A 199 9.36 5.84 -13.43
C PHE A 199 9.36 4.56 -12.60
N LEU A 200 10.49 4.32 -11.96
CA LEU A 200 10.64 3.33 -10.92
C LEU A 200 11.19 4.05 -9.69
N ALA A 201 10.52 3.89 -8.56
CA ALA A 201 10.94 4.47 -7.29
C ALA A 201 11.26 3.35 -6.30
N GLU A 202 12.49 3.34 -5.81
CA GLU A 202 12.98 2.38 -4.82
C GLU A 202 13.28 3.10 -3.50
N THR A 203 12.89 2.48 -2.39
CA THR A 203 13.09 2.99 -1.02
C THR A 203 13.55 1.84 -0.14
N VAL A 204 14.42 2.12 0.82
CA VAL A 204 14.90 1.12 1.78
C VAL A 204 14.10 1.23 3.07
N ALA A 205 13.13 0.36 3.27
CA ALA A 205 12.37 0.27 4.50
C ALA A 205 12.90 -0.85 5.42
N LYS A 206 12.80 -0.65 6.74
CA LYS A 206 12.91 -1.70 7.74
C LYS A 206 11.66 -1.69 8.60
N PHE A 207 11.08 -2.86 8.79
CA PHE A 207 10.00 -3.09 9.74
C PHE A 207 10.46 -4.10 10.79
N GLU A 208 10.15 -3.83 12.05
CA GLU A 208 10.49 -4.72 13.18
C GLU A 208 9.41 -4.63 14.25
N ILE A 209 9.05 -5.76 14.82
CA ILE A 209 8.11 -5.84 15.96
C ILE A 209 8.94 -5.99 17.23
N THR A 210 8.98 -4.93 18.05
CA THR A 210 9.76 -4.92 19.30
C THR A 210 9.09 -5.72 20.41
N ASP A 211 7.77 -5.86 20.36
CA ASP A 211 6.98 -6.67 21.28
C ASP A 211 5.87 -7.39 20.53
N ARG A 212 6.02 -8.71 20.34
CA ARG A 212 5.05 -9.54 19.63
C ARG A 212 3.71 -9.65 20.36
N THR A 213 3.65 -9.40 21.67
CA THR A 213 2.39 -9.44 22.42
C THR A 213 1.49 -8.25 22.10
N ALA A 214 2.04 -7.20 21.48
CA ALA A 214 1.35 -5.98 21.08
C ALA A 214 0.67 -6.08 19.70
N VAL A 215 0.67 -7.26 19.09
CA VAL A 215 0.04 -7.52 17.78
C VAL A 215 -0.96 -8.67 17.90
N ARG A 216 -2.10 -8.54 17.21
CA ARG A 216 -3.08 -9.61 17.00
C ARG A 216 -3.37 -9.73 15.53
N SER A 217 -3.46 -10.97 15.08
CA SER A 217 -3.79 -11.31 13.69
C SER A 217 -5.01 -12.24 13.67
N ILE A 218 -5.92 -12.00 12.73
CA ILE A 218 -7.17 -12.73 12.57
C ILE A 218 -7.25 -13.14 11.09
N ALA A 219 -7.14 -14.44 10.82
CA ALA A 219 -7.18 -14.96 9.46
C ALA A 219 -8.55 -14.73 8.82
N VAL A 220 -8.56 -14.52 7.51
CA VAL A 220 -9.75 -14.57 6.67
C VAL A 220 -9.74 -15.86 5.87
N THR A 221 -10.89 -16.51 5.76
CA THR A 221 -11.08 -17.76 5.03
C THR A 221 -12.28 -17.66 4.12
N GLY A 222 -12.35 -18.51 3.09
CA GLY A 222 -13.34 -18.40 2.02
C GLY A 222 -12.85 -17.49 0.90
N GLU A 223 -13.01 -17.91 -0.34
CA GLU A 223 -12.63 -17.11 -1.51
C GLU A 223 -13.56 -15.91 -1.61
N SER A 224 -12.99 -14.72 -1.53
CA SER A 224 -13.67 -13.49 -1.94
C SER A 224 -13.60 -13.45 -3.46
N GLU A 225 -14.76 -13.49 -4.14
CA GLU A 225 -14.91 -13.45 -5.61
C GLU A 225 -14.43 -12.13 -6.26
N LEU A 226 -13.53 -11.37 -5.62
CA LEU A 226 -12.96 -10.16 -6.18
C LEU A 226 -11.73 -10.41 -7.06
N ASN A 227 -11.26 -11.66 -7.14
CA ASN A 227 -10.36 -12.11 -8.21
C ASN A 227 -11.17 -12.73 -9.35
N GLY A 228 -11.95 -11.90 -10.05
CA GLY A 228 -12.42 -12.22 -11.39
C GLY A 228 -11.24 -12.26 -12.34
N GLY A 229 -10.47 -13.35 -12.29
CA GLY A 229 -9.58 -13.74 -13.37
C GLY A 229 -10.42 -13.89 -14.64
N ALA A 230 -9.90 -13.38 -15.75
CA ALA A 230 -10.52 -13.42 -17.06
C ALA A 230 -11.13 -14.81 -17.33
N ASP A 231 -12.44 -14.85 -17.56
CA ASP A 231 -13.12 -16.02 -18.09
C ASP A 231 -12.39 -16.45 -19.38
N ASP A 232 -11.82 -17.65 -19.33
CA ASP A 232 -11.29 -18.35 -20.49
C ASP A 232 -12.48 -18.73 -21.41
N PRO A 233 -12.58 -18.17 -22.64
CA PRO A 233 -13.74 -18.39 -23.51
C PRO A 233 -13.75 -19.78 -24.17
N SER A 234 -12.95 -20.74 -23.71
CA SER A 234 -12.80 -22.06 -24.36
C SER A 234 -13.77 -23.14 -23.89
N SER A 235 -14.78 -22.82 -23.06
CA SER A 235 -15.75 -23.81 -22.57
C SER A 235 -17.17 -23.56 -23.06
N GLN A 236 -17.42 -23.63 -24.38
CA GLN A 236 -18.77 -23.88 -24.91
C GLN A 236 -18.93 -25.38 -25.21
N PRO A 237 -19.96 -26.07 -24.69
CA PRO A 237 -20.29 -27.40 -25.14
C PRO A 237 -20.87 -27.32 -26.56
N GLN A 238 -20.28 -28.07 -27.48
CA GLN A 238 -20.87 -28.33 -28.79
C GLN A 238 -22.17 -29.11 -28.59
N SER A 239 -23.31 -28.43 -28.81
CA SER A 239 -24.60 -29.10 -28.96
C SER A 239 -24.70 -29.66 -30.38
N GLY A 240 -24.78 -30.98 -30.48
CA GLY A 240 -25.31 -31.70 -31.65
C GLY A 240 -26.82 -31.74 -31.67
#